data_AF-A0A936CGR0-F1
#
_entry.id   AF-A0A936CGR0-F1
#
_cell.length_a   1.000
_cell.length_b   1.000
_cell.length_c   1.000
_cell.angle_alpha   90.00
_cell.angle_beta   90.00
_cell.angle_gamma   90.00
#
_symmetry.space_group_name_H-M   'P 1'
#
loop_
_entity.id
_entity.type
_entity.pdbx_description
1 polymer ?
#
loop_
_entity_poly.entity_id
_entity_poly.type
_entity_poly.pdbx_seq_one_letter_code
_entity_poly.pdbx_strand_id
1 'polypeptide(L)'
;MALSQFLERLFNNNEAPFFFYPSSRDKGVPDHMCAMLALPISLKPEHYQTFLEAKVAGISDVFQAKLGWLLGQMYSRVGTPDTEPATIKSLTKDFLEGRAVWLDEASYAFVKSEIDLRKTAEAPVFGPSEVASIISSIPKKKTQAIDAIIRIAIQSGVLEDGRSPQRIKLRRFLESDPDLAKLIGK
;
A
#
# COMPACT_ATOMS: atom_id res chain seq x y z
N MET A 1 -4.92 32.44 25.02
CA MET A 1 -5.08 31.35 25.99
C MET A 1 -4.44 30.04 25.55
N ALA A 2 -4.59 29.60 24.28
CA ALA A 2 -3.97 28.33 23.83
C ALA A 2 -2.42 28.32 23.86
N LEU A 3 -1.77 29.43 23.51
CA LEU A 3 -0.30 29.49 23.44
C LEU A 3 0.37 29.47 24.83
N SER A 4 -0.19 30.15 25.82
CA SER A 4 0.37 30.17 27.18
C SER A 4 0.33 28.79 27.82
N GLN A 5 -0.77 28.06 27.65
CA GLN A 5 -0.90 26.67 28.11
C GLN A 5 0.07 25.73 27.40
N PHE A 6 0.30 25.93 26.10
CA PHE A 6 1.31 25.19 25.35
C PHE A 6 2.72 25.45 25.90
N LEU A 7 3.10 26.71 26.11
CA LEU A 7 4.43 27.07 26.64
C LEU A 7 4.65 26.54 28.06
N GLU A 8 3.63 26.60 28.92
CA GLU A 8 3.69 26.00 30.26
C GLU A 8 3.91 24.49 30.20
N ARG A 9 3.21 23.79 29.29
CA ARG A 9 3.42 22.35 29.08
C ARG A 9 4.81 22.05 28.51
N LEU A 10 5.29 22.86 27.58
CA LEU A 10 6.61 22.74 26.97
C LEU A 10 7.74 22.93 28.00
N PHE A 11 7.71 24.01 28.78
CA PHE A 11 8.74 24.29 29.78
C PHE A 11 8.77 23.24 30.89
N ASN A 12 7.61 22.63 31.19
CA ASN A 12 7.53 21.50 32.11
C ASN A 12 7.86 20.15 31.48
N ASN A 13 8.28 20.09 30.21
CA ASN A 13 8.57 18.85 29.47
C ASN A 13 7.37 17.88 29.42
N ASN A 14 6.16 18.42 29.24
CA ASN A 14 4.90 17.69 29.14
C ASN A 14 4.24 17.85 27.75
N GLU A 15 5.00 18.35 26.77
CA GLU A 15 4.56 18.54 25.38
C GLU A 15 5.47 17.72 24.45
N ALA A 16 5.02 16.53 24.06
CA ALA A 16 5.74 15.71 23.10
C ALA A 16 5.63 16.34 21.68
N PRO A 17 6.65 16.19 20.81
CA PRO A 17 7.91 15.44 20.96
C PRO A 17 9.08 16.30 21.48
N PHE A 18 8.78 17.43 22.11
CA PHE A 18 9.79 18.42 22.48
C PHE A 18 10.40 18.13 23.85
N PHE A 19 11.69 18.45 23.99
CA PHE A 19 12.40 18.47 25.25
C PHE A 19 13.03 19.85 25.45
N PHE A 20 12.51 20.59 26.41
CA PHE A 20 13.01 21.89 26.83
C PHE A 20 14.10 21.74 27.89
N TYR A 21 15.21 22.45 27.67
CA TYR A 21 16.32 22.55 28.60
C TYR A 21 16.64 24.02 28.87
N PRO A 22 16.58 24.50 30.13
CA PRO A 22 16.83 25.90 30.43
C PRO A 22 18.31 26.26 30.28
N SER A 23 18.61 27.53 29.97
CA SER A 23 19.97 28.05 29.96
C SER A 23 20.64 27.87 31.31
N SER A 24 21.90 27.48 31.31
CA SER A 24 22.75 27.35 32.49
C SER A 24 24.17 27.76 32.09
N ARG A 25 24.45 29.07 32.13
CA ARG A 25 25.75 29.62 31.70
C ARG A 25 26.92 29.06 32.52
N ASP A 26 26.67 28.82 33.79
CA ASP A 26 27.57 28.12 34.72
C ASP A 26 27.93 26.70 34.28
N LYS A 27 27.08 26.06 33.47
CA LYS A 27 27.26 24.70 32.93
C LYS A 27 27.51 24.69 31.42
N GLY A 28 27.88 25.84 30.84
CA GLY A 28 28.22 25.93 29.42
C GLY A 28 27.02 25.91 28.46
N VAL A 29 25.79 26.14 28.96
CA VAL A 29 24.59 26.24 28.13
C VAL A 29 24.12 27.69 28.10
N PRO A 30 24.51 28.50 27.10
CA PRO A 30 24.32 29.95 27.13
C PRO A 30 22.86 30.40 27.03
N ASP A 31 22.02 29.60 26.34
CA ASP A 31 20.65 29.95 25.97
C ASP A 31 19.68 28.79 26.28
N HIS A 32 18.39 29.11 26.37
CA HIS A 32 17.35 28.09 26.50
C HIS A 32 17.28 27.25 25.22
N MET A 33 17.31 25.94 25.37
CA MET A 33 17.32 25.01 24.25
C MET A 33 16.02 24.20 24.21
N CYS A 34 15.60 23.84 22.99
CA CYS A 34 14.50 22.91 22.77
C CYS A 34 14.94 21.90 21.73
N ALA A 35 14.90 20.62 22.07
CA ALA A 35 15.27 19.53 21.18
C ALA A 35 14.02 18.75 20.75
N MET A 36 13.99 18.31 19.50
CA MET A 36 13.03 17.31 19.02
C MET A 36 13.72 15.95 19.02
N LEU A 37 13.27 15.04 19.89
CA LEU A 37 13.94 13.76 20.13
C LEU A 37 13.75 12.74 18.99
N ALA A 38 12.89 13.05 18.03
CA ALA A 38 12.52 12.17 16.91
C ALA A 38 13.54 12.14 15.75
N LEU A 39 14.75 12.68 15.94
CA LEU A 39 15.76 12.72 14.89
C LEU A 39 16.76 11.56 15.11
N PRO A 40 16.62 10.42 14.43
CA PRO A 40 17.60 9.35 14.52
C PRO A 40 18.90 9.80 13.84
N ILE A 41 19.98 9.88 14.61
CA ILE A 41 21.33 10.05 14.09
C ILE A 41 22.07 8.74 14.34
N SER A 42 22.51 8.08 13.27
CA SER A 42 23.29 6.85 13.39
C SER A 42 24.71 7.17 13.85
N LEU A 43 25.04 6.72 15.07
CA LEU A 43 26.36 6.88 15.66
C LEU A 43 27.09 5.53 15.68
N LYS A 44 28.39 5.53 15.36
CA LYS A 44 29.25 4.34 15.44
C LYS A 44 29.99 4.30 16.77
N PRO A 45 30.39 3.11 17.27
CA PRO A 45 31.21 2.99 18.47
C PRO A 45 32.51 3.80 18.41
N GLU A 46 33.11 3.94 17.22
CA GLU A 46 34.32 4.73 16.99
C GLU A 46 34.18 6.21 17.42
N HIS A 47 32.96 6.76 17.41
CA HIS A 47 32.71 8.16 17.77
C HIS A 47 32.50 8.38 19.29
N TYR A 48 32.44 7.31 20.08
CA TYR A 48 32.10 7.41 21.50
C TYR A 48 33.06 8.32 22.27
N GLN A 49 34.37 8.13 22.06
CA GLN A 49 35.39 8.91 22.75
C GLN A 49 35.32 10.41 22.39
N THR A 50 35.10 10.72 21.11
CA THR A 50 34.90 12.09 20.63
C THR A 50 33.70 12.76 21.30
N PHE A 51 32.58 12.04 21.49
CA PHE A 51 31.44 12.59 22.21
C PHE A 51 31.70 12.77 23.70
N LEU A 52 32.46 11.88 24.31
CA LEU A 52 32.83 11.99 25.73
C LEU A 52 33.71 13.21 25.98
N GLU A 53 34.65 13.49 25.07
CA GLU A 53 35.52 14.68 25.10
C GLU A 53 34.77 15.98 24.78
N ALA A 54 33.80 15.92 23.87
CA ALA A 54 32.95 17.06 23.50
C ALA A 54 31.79 17.29 24.50
N LYS A 55 31.62 16.45 25.52
CA LYS A 55 30.51 16.53 26.47
C LYS A 55 30.68 17.74 27.40
N VAL A 56 29.89 18.78 27.17
CA VAL A 56 29.88 20.01 27.99
C VAL A 56 28.96 19.87 29.21
N ALA A 57 27.84 19.16 29.07
CA ALA A 57 26.85 19.00 30.13
C ALA A 57 26.20 17.61 30.11
N GLY A 58 25.66 17.21 31.26
CA GLY A 58 24.91 15.98 31.44
C GLY A 58 23.58 16.25 32.14
N ILE A 59 22.61 15.39 31.89
CA ILE A 59 21.31 15.42 32.55
C ILE A 59 21.42 14.65 33.88
N SER A 60 20.78 15.14 34.96
CA SER A 60 20.76 14.42 36.24
C SER A 60 19.83 13.19 36.20
N ASP A 61 20.04 12.24 37.10
CA ASP A 61 19.34 10.94 37.12
C ASP A 61 17.81 11.05 37.01
N VAL A 62 17.22 12.02 37.71
CA VAL A 62 15.77 12.28 37.66
C VAL A 62 15.31 12.68 36.25
N PHE A 63 16.06 13.56 35.60
CA PHE A 63 15.73 14.01 34.23
C PHE A 63 16.13 12.96 33.18
N GLN A 64 17.14 12.12 33.43
CA GLN A 64 17.46 10.96 32.60
C GLN A 64 16.30 9.97 32.59
N ALA A 65 15.69 9.70 33.75
CA ALA A 65 14.50 8.85 33.84
C ALA A 65 13.31 9.43 33.05
N LYS A 66 13.07 10.74 33.14
CA LYS A 66 12.01 11.42 32.35
C LYS A 66 12.30 11.35 30.85
N LEU A 67 13.55 11.57 30.43
CA LEU A 67 13.97 11.42 29.03
C LEU A 67 13.80 9.97 28.55
N GLY A 68 14.19 8.98 29.36
CA GLY A 68 13.99 7.57 29.09
C GLY A 68 12.51 7.20 28.93
N TRP A 69 11.62 7.76 29.76
CA TRP A 69 10.18 7.60 29.61
C TRP A 69 9.64 8.22 28.32
N LEU A 70 10.08 9.44 27.96
CA LEU A 70 9.70 10.09 26.70
C LEU A 70 10.17 9.29 25.47
N LEU A 71 11.43 8.80 25.50
CA LEU A 71 11.96 7.91 24.47
C LEU A 71 11.21 6.58 24.44
N GLY A 72 10.82 6.04 25.60
CA GLY A 72 9.93 4.89 25.71
C GLY A 72 8.60 5.14 25.01
N GLN A 73 7.94 6.27 25.23
CA GLN A 73 6.69 6.59 24.51
C GLN A 73 6.89 6.67 22.98
N MET A 74 8.04 7.17 22.52
CA MET A 74 8.32 7.34 21.09
C MET A 74 8.79 6.06 20.38
N TYR A 75 9.56 5.22 21.06
CA TYR A 75 10.25 4.06 20.48
C TYR A 75 9.80 2.71 21.07
N SER A 76 9.14 2.69 22.22
CA SER A 76 8.47 1.51 22.77
C SER A 76 7.14 1.31 22.07
N ARG A 77 7.19 1.02 20.76
CA ARG A 77 6.13 0.19 20.18
C ARG A 77 6.24 -1.16 20.87
N VAL A 78 5.27 -1.46 21.73
CA VAL A 78 5.09 -2.83 22.22
C VAL A 78 4.99 -3.70 20.98
N GLY A 79 5.92 -4.64 20.81
CA GLY A 79 5.79 -5.67 19.79
C GLY A 79 4.51 -6.44 20.06
N THR A 80 3.42 -6.02 19.44
CA THR A 80 2.17 -6.76 19.49
C THR A 80 2.39 -8.04 18.70
N PRO A 81 2.04 -9.22 19.23
CA PRO A 81 2.16 -10.45 18.47
C PRO A 81 1.42 -10.29 17.15
N ASP A 82 2.09 -10.68 16.05
CA ASP A 82 1.47 -10.66 14.73
C ASP A 82 0.18 -11.48 14.79
N THR A 83 -0.91 -10.86 14.36
CA THR A 83 -2.20 -11.54 14.30
C THR A 83 -2.10 -12.68 13.29
N GLU A 84 -2.67 -13.85 13.61
CA GLU A 84 -2.62 -15.02 12.73
C GLU A 84 -3.00 -14.65 11.28
N PRO A 85 -2.23 -15.11 10.27
CA PRO A 85 -2.42 -14.71 8.88
C PRO A 85 -3.84 -14.97 8.35
N ALA A 86 -4.54 -15.98 8.87
CA ALA A 86 -5.91 -16.30 8.51
C ALA A 86 -6.90 -15.20 8.94
N THR A 87 -6.72 -14.66 10.15
CA THR A 87 -7.56 -13.60 10.72
C THR A 87 -7.36 -12.29 9.96
N ILE A 88 -6.12 -11.94 9.62
CA ILE A 88 -5.84 -10.74 8.79
C ILE A 88 -6.46 -10.91 7.41
N LYS A 89 -6.38 -12.09 6.78
CA LYS A 89 -7.01 -12.34 5.49
C LYS A 89 -8.53 -12.20 5.55
N SER A 90 -9.18 -12.67 6.62
CA SER A 90 -10.63 -12.50 6.82
C SER A 90 -11.00 -11.02 6.95
N LEU A 91 -10.34 -10.29 7.86
CA LEU A 91 -10.59 -8.87 8.06
C LEU A 91 -10.35 -8.04 6.79
N THR A 92 -9.29 -8.37 6.06
CA THR A 92 -8.98 -7.73 4.79
C THR A 92 -10.06 -8.03 3.75
N LYS A 93 -10.52 -9.28 3.67
CA LYS A 93 -11.61 -9.68 2.78
C LYS A 93 -12.91 -8.94 3.12
N ASP A 94 -13.31 -8.92 4.39
CA ASP A 94 -14.53 -8.26 4.86
C ASP A 94 -14.48 -6.74 4.61
N PHE A 95 -13.31 -6.12 4.75
CA PHE A 95 -13.13 -4.69 4.47
C PHE A 95 -13.20 -4.38 2.97
N LEU A 96 -12.73 -5.30 2.13
CA LEU A 96 -12.65 -5.11 0.69
C LEU A 96 -13.94 -5.48 -0.04
N GLU A 97 -14.74 -6.39 0.52
CA GLU A 97 -16.03 -6.76 -0.02
C GLU A 97 -16.93 -5.53 -0.21
N GLY A 98 -17.31 -5.27 -1.47
CA GLY A 98 -18.19 -4.17 -1.86
C GLY A 98 -17.55 -2.79 -2.01
N ARG A 99 -16.25 -2.62 -1.68
CA ARG A 99 -15.56 -1.32 -1.78
C ARG A 99 -14.63 -1.19 -2.98
N ALA A 100 -14.04 -2.30 -3.42
CA ALA A 100 -13.14 -2.32 -4.56
C ALA A 100 -13.38 -3.58 -5.40
N VAL A 101 -13.30 -3.44 -6.72
CA VAL A 101 -13.34 -4.58 -7.62
C VAL A 101 -11.91 -4.94 -8.01
N TRP A 102 -11.47 -6.11 -7.56
CA TRP A 102 -10.12 -6.60 -7.80
C TRP A 102 -10.06 -7.31 -9.16
N LEU A 103 -9.15 -6.86 -10.01
CA LEU A 103 -8.93 -7.41 -11.34
C LEU A 103 -7.48 -7.89 -11.46
N ASP A 104 -7.27 -9.02 -12.12
CA ASP A 104 -5.94 -9.39 -12.58
C ASP A 104 -5.44 -8.41 -13.65
N GLU A 105 -4.14 -8.38 -13.90
CA GLU A 105 -3.50 -7.39 -14.77
C GLU A 105 -4.05 -7.40 -16.21
N ALA A 106 -4.43 -8.58 -16.74
CA ALA A 106 -5.02 -8.71 -18.07
C ALA A 106 -6.47 -8.19 -18.10
N SER A 107 -7.26 -8.55 -17.10
CA SER A 107 -8.63 -8.01 -16.92
C SER A 107 -8.63 -6.50 -16.70
N TYR A 108 -7.67 -5.98 -15.93
CA TYR A 108 -7.50 -4.55 -15.71
C TYR A 108 -7.14 -3.81 -17.01
N ALA A 109 -6.20 -4.34 -17.81
CA ALA A 109 -5.84 -3.75 -19.10
C ALA A 109 -7.06 -3.67 -20.05
N PHE A 110 -7.87 -4.73 -20.09
CA PHE A 110 -9.10 -4.77 -20.88
C PHE A 110 -10.14 -3.74 -20.39
N VAL A 111 -10.47 -3.76 -19.10
CA VAL A 111 -11.42 -2.82 -18.50
C VAL A 111 -10.96 -1.37 -18.67
N LYS A 112 -9.66 -1.11 -18.52
CA LYS A 112 -9.06 0.20 -18.75
C LYS A 112 -9.20 0.65 -20.20
N SER A 113 -8.91 -0.23 -21.18
CA SER A 113 -9.09 0.11 -22.60
C SER A 113 -10.55 0.42 -22.94
N GLU A 114 -11.50 -0.32 -22.37
CA GLU A 114 -12.93 -0.13 -22.60
C GLU A 114 -13.42 1.17 -21.95
N ILE A 115 -12.92 1.50 -20.75
CA ILE A 115 -13.19 2.77 -20.07
C ILE A 115 -12.59 3.94 -20.86
N ASP A 116 -11.35 3.81 -21.33
CA ASP A 116 -10.66 4.88 -22.07
C ASP A 116 -11.29 5.11 -23.46
N LEU A 117 -11.87 4.09 -24.09
CA LEU A 117 -12.68 4.22 -25.31
C LEU A 117 -14.02 4.93 -25.06
N ARG A 118 -14.60 4.76 -23.86
CA ARG A 118 -15.91 5.34 -23.48
C ARG A 118 -15.79 6.71 -22.81
N LYS A 119 -14.59 7.12 -22.38
CA LYS A 119 -14.32 8.48 -21.92
C LYS A 119 -14.44 9.45 -23.09
N THR A 120 -15.57 10.14 -23.15
CA THR A 120 -15.71 11.37 -23.94
C THR A 120 -15.27 12.56 -23.07
N ALA A 121 -14.95 13.70 -23.69
CA ALA A 121 -14.35 14.88 -23.03
C ALA A 121 -15.12 15.45 -21.81
N GLU A 122 -16.38 15.06 -21.63
CA GLU A 122 -17.15 15.28 -20.40
C GLU A 122 -17.27 13.95 -19.64
N ALA A 123 -16.48 13.82 -18.58
CA ALA A 123 -16.23 12.57 -17.87
C ALA A 123 -17.49 12.01 -17.18
N PRO A 124 -17.99 10.82 -17.55
CA PRO A 124 -18.87 10.08 -16.65
C PRO A 124 -17.99 9.47 -15.56
N VAL A 125 -18.32 9.75 -14.29
CA VAL A 125 -17.76 9.03 -13.16
C VAL A 125 -18.35 7.63 -13.21
N PHE A 126 -17.54 6.65 -13.65
CA PHE A 126 -17.99 5.26 -13.71
C PHE A 126 -18.26 4.71 -12.31
N GLY A 127 -19.52 4.35 -12.05
CA GLY A 127 -19.94 3.77 -10.78
C GLY A 127 -19.58 2.28 -10.65
N PRO A 128 -19.62 1.70 -9.43
CA PRO A 128 -19.31 0.28 -9.22
C PRO A 128 -20.16 -0.70 -10.05
N SER A 129 -21.43 -0.34 -10.32
CA SER A 129 -22.36 -1.13 -11.15
C SER A 129 -21.96 -1.17 -12.63
N GLU A 130 -21.46 -0.06 -13.16
CA GLU A 130 -21.01 0.03 -14.55
C GLU A 130 -19.72 -0.74 -14.75
N VAL A 131 -18.78 -0.62 -13.82
CA VAL A 131 -17.54 -1.42 -13.81
C VAL A 131 -17.87 -2.91 -13.73
N ALA A 132 -18.83 -3.32 -12.90
CA ALA A 132 -19.29 -4.71 -12.83
C ALA A 132 -19.87 -5.22 -14.17
N SER A 133 -20.58 -4.37 -14.92
CA SER A 133 -21.09 -4.71 -16.25
C SER A 133 -19.97 -4.93 -17.27
N ILE A 134 -18.92 -4.10 -17.24
CA ILE A 134 -17.75 -4.25 -18.11
C ILE A 134 -16.98 -5.52 -17.75
N ILE A 135 -16.86 -5.83 -16.46
CA ILE A 135 -16.20 -7.06 -16.00
C ILE A 135 -16.95 -8.30 -16.47
N SER A 136 -18.29 -8.27 -16.46
CA SER A 136 -19.10 -9.38 -17.00
C SER A 136 -18.89 -9.62 -18.50
N SER A 137 -18.41 -8.60 -19.23
CA SER A 137 -18.10 -8.69 -20.65
C SER A 137 -16.70 -9.20 -20.96
N ILE A 138 -15.85 -9.44 -19.95
CA ILE A 138 -14.50 -9.97 -20.16
C ILE A 138 -14.60 -11.35 -20.84
N PRO A 139 -14.00 -11.52 -22.04
CA PRO A 139 -14.07 -12.79 -22.76
C PRO A 139 -13.34 -13.86 -21.94
N LYS A 140 -14.08 -14.91 -21.55
CA LYS A 140 -13.54 -16.04 -20.77
C LYS A 140 -12.31 -16.63 -21.47
N LYS A 141 -11.31 -17.09 -20.70
CA LYS A 141 -10.10 -17.76 -21.25
C LYS A 141 -10.43 -18.83 -22.29
N LYS A 142 -11.52 -19.59 -22.08
CA LYS A 142 -12.05 -20.56 -23.05
C LYS A 142 -12.41 -19.91 -24.39
N THR A 143 -13.13 -18.79 -24.38
CA THR A 143 -13.52 -18.05 -25.58
C THR A 143 -12.31 -17.47 -26.30
N GLN A 144 -11.34 -16.93 -25.57
CA GLN A 144 -10.09 -16.43 -26.15
C GLN A 144 -9.26 -17.53 -26.82
N ALA A 145 -9.15 -18.70 -26.18
CA ALA A 145 -8.48 -19.86 -26.75
C ALA A 145 -9.20 -20.37 -28.00
N ILE A 146 -10.53 -20.42 -27.99
CA ILE A 146 -11.34 -20.78 -29.17
C ILE A 146 -11.11 -19.80 -30.31
N ASP A 147 -11.13 -18.50 -30.03
CA ASP A 147 -10.89 -17.47 -31.05
C ASP A 147 -9.44 -17.55 -31.59
N ALA A 148 -8.45 -17.89 -30.76
CA ALA A 148 -7.07 -18.13 -31.20
C ALA A 148 -6.95 -19.38 -32.10
N ILE A 149 -7.58 -20.50 -31.74
CA ILE A 149 -7.62 -21.72 -32.55
C ILE A 149 -8.28 -21.43 -33.91
N ILE A 150 -9.38 -20.68 -33.92
CA ILE A 150 -10.06 -20.29 -35.16
C ILE A 150 -9.15 -19.42 -36.03
N ARG A 151 -8.41 -18.46 -35.44
CA ARG A 151 -7.44 -17.65 -36.20
C ARG A 151 -6.33 -18.50 -36.82
N ILE A 152 -5.77 -19.45 -36.07
CA ILE A 152 -4.73 -20.36 -36.57
C ILE A 152 -5.27 -21.23 -37.70
N ALA A 153 -6.50 -21.73 -37.58
CA ALA A 153 -7.15 -22.54 -38.61
C ALA A 153 -7.41 -21.74 -39.91
N ILE A 154 -7.74 -20.45 -39.80
CA ILE A 154 -7.85 -19.54 -40.95
C ILE A 154 -6.48 -19.31 -41.60
N GLN A 155 -5.46 -18.99 -40.79
CA GLN A 155 -4.09 -18.77 -41.29
C GLN A 155 -3.47 -20.01 -41.94
N SER A 156 -3.85 -21.20 -41.46
CA SER A 156 -3.38 -22.48 -41.98
C SER A 156 -4.16 -22.94 -43.23
N GLY A 157 -5.11 -22.12 -43.73
CA GLY A 157 -5.93 -22.44 -44.90
C GLY A 157 -6.94 -23.57 -44.69
N VAL A 158 -7.14 -24.02 -43.45
CA VAL A 158 -8.12 -25.06 -43.09
C VAL A 158 -9.53 -24.47 -43.06
N LEU A 159 -9.66 -23.17 -42.81
CA LEU A 159 -10.92 -22.43 -42.86
C LEU A 159 -10.79 -21.19 -43.75
N GLU A 160 -11.83 -20.90 -44.52
CA GLU A 160 -11.93 -19.65 -45.27
C GLU A 160 -12.14 -18.44 -44.35
N ASP A 161 -11.53 -17.32 -44.70
CA ASP A 161 -11.66 -16.06 -43.96
C ASP A 161 -13.07 -15.47 -44.19
N GLY A 162 -13.97 -15.65 -43.23
CA GLY A 162 -15.35 -15.21 -43.32
C GLY A 162 -16.31 -15.88 -42.33
N ARG A 163 -17.62 -15.63 -42.49
CA ARG A 163 -18.68 -16.37 -41.79
C ARG A 163 -18.99 -17.66 -42.57
N SER A 164 -18.07 -18.62 -42.54
CA SER A 164 -18.30 -19.93 -43.13
C SER A 164 -19.14 -20.83 -42.21
N PRO A 165 -20.01 -21.71 -42.75
CA PRO A 165 -20.76 -22.68 -41.96
C PRO A 165 -19.86 -23.60 -41.12
N GLN A 166 -18.66 -23.89 -41.65
CA GLN A 166 -17.64 -24.71 -41.01
C GLN A 166 -17.07 -24.02 -39.76
N ARG A 167 -16.85 -22.70 -39.80
CA ARG A 167 -16.41 -21.92 -38.64
C ARG A 167 -17.42 -21.94 -37.50
N ILE A 168 -18.72 -21.84 -37.82
CA ILE A 168 -19.79 -21.90 -36.81
C ILE A 168 -19.87 -23.28 -36.18
N LYS A 169 -19.75 -24.35 -36.99
CA LYS A 169 -19.72 -25.73 -36.49
C LYS A 169 -18.51 -25.99 -35.59
N LEU A 170 -17.32 -25.55 -36.01
CA LEU A 170 -16.09 -25.71 -35.22
C LEU A 170 -16.17 -24.95 -33.89
N ARG A 171 -16.67 -23.71 -33.91
CA ARG A 171 -16.84 -22.93 -32.68
C ARG A 171 -17.79 -23.63 -31.71
N ARG A 172 -18.95 -24.08 -32.17
CA ARG A 172 -19.90 -24.83 -31.32
C ARG A 172 -19.29 -26.11 -30.76
N PHE A 173 -18.53 -26.84 -31.57
CA PHE A 173 -17.83 -28.04 -31.15
C PHE A 173 -16.83 -27.75 -30.02
N LEU A 174 -15.95 -26.76 -30.21
CA LEU A 174 -14.97 -26.34 -29.21
C LEU A 174 -15.61 -25.73 -27.94
N GLU A 175 -16.75 -25.05 -28.07
CA GLU A 175 -17.53 -24.54 -26.94
C GLU A 175 -18.13 -25.69 -26.10
N SER A 176 -18.58 -26.77 -26.75
CA SER A 176 -19.14 -27.96 -26.09
C SER A 176 -18.09 -28.95 -25.56
N ASP A 177 -16.82 -28.82 -25.98
CA ASP A 177 -15.76 -29.75 -25.63
C ASP A 177 -15.36 -29.63 -24.14
N PRO A 178 -15.50 -30.72 -23.35
CA PRO A 178 -15.13 -30.75 -21.93
C PRO A 178 -13.62 -30.93 -21.70
N ASP A 179 -12.88 -31.52 -22.65
CA ASP A 179 -11.44 -31.74 -22.52
C ASP A 179 -10.65 -30.46 -22.84
N LEU A 180 -11.17 -29.62 -23.75
CA LEU A 180 -10.64 -28.26 -23.94
C LEU A 180 -10.74 -27.43 -22.64
N ALA A 181 -11.82 -27.61 -21.87
CA ALA A 181 -11.96 -26.95 -20.58
C ALA A 181 -10.96 -27.45 -19.52
N LYS A 182 -10.58 -28.73 -19.58
CA LYS A 182 -9.53 -29.31 -18.70
C LYS A 182 -8.12 -28.84 -19.10
N LEU A 183 -7.82 -28.75 -20.40
CA LEU A 183 -6.53 -28.28 -20.91
C LEU A 183 -6.27 -26.80 -20.59
N ILE A 184 -7.32 -25.99 -20.52
CA ILE A 184 -7.27 -24.57 -20.15
C ILE A 184 -7.33 -24.38 -18.61
N GLY A 185 -7.45 -25.48 -17.84
CA GLY A 185 -7.75 -25.47 -16.41
C GLY A 185 -6.56 -25.27 -15.45
N LYS A 186 -6.23 -24.01 -15.15
CA LYS A 186 -6.09 -23.41 -13.80
C LYS A 186 -6.01 -21.88 -13.93
#